data_AF-A0A819P2R7-F1
#
_entry.id   AF-A0A819P2R7-F1
#
_cell.length_a   1.000
_cell.length_b   1.000
_cell.length_c   1.000
_cell.angle_alpha   90.00
_cell.angle_beta   90.00
_cell.angle_gamma   90.00
#
_symmetry.space_group_name_H-M   'P 1'
#
loop_
_entity.id
_entity.type
_entity.pdbx_description
1 polymer ?
#
loop_
_entity_poly.entity_id
_entity_poly.type
_entity_poly.pdbx_seq_one_letter_code
_entity_poly.pdbx_strand_id
1 'polypeptide(L)'
;DVGHYLDITYGNHYRVYNLCSERFYDTTFFHNRVERILIDDHNVPRLNDMIRMADSVTAWFEESEKNVIAVHCKGGKGRTGTMISVALLRSGICETAEKALDLFAEGRTDLRHGKQYQGVETPSQTRYVGYYDKILHIYNHEMPPTKVVTLNSIVITAIASIGNGDGSDLFFTISNYDELLGKFQLRQDNQLDTNSCKNEHNREEDKVTISDIRLSPLKGDVKIMFFSTNKKVPKNYDDCAFYFWFNTSFIENNSLLLKREELDNPHKAKTWHIFRETFSVLLTFGNEA
;
A
#
# COMPACT_ATOMS: atom_id res chain seq x y z
N ASP A 1 5.23 -25.20 -19.03
CA ASP A 1 5.28 -25.81 -17.69
C ASP A 1 4.08 -25.46 -16.83
N VAL A 2 3.87 -24.20 -16.42
CA VAL A 2 2.75 -23.85 -15.50
C VAL A 2 1.37 -24.17 -16.08
N GLY A 3 1.06 -23.71 -17.31
CA GLY A 3 -0.23 -24.04 -17.95
C GLY A 3 -0.45 -25.54 -18.08
N HIS A 4 0.58 -26.28 -18.51
CA HIS A 4 0.54 -27.74 -18.61
C HIS A 4 0.30 -28.43 -17.26
N TYR A 5 0.94 -27.96 -16.19
CA TYR A 5 0.71 -28.47 -14.83
C TYR A 5 -0.74 -28.25 -14.39
N LEU A 6 -1.29 -27.06 -14.63
CA LEU A 6 -2.67 -26.74 -14.29
C LEU A 6 -3.67 -27.59 -15.09
N ASP A 7 -3.40 -27.80 -16.38
CA ASP A 7 -4.22 -28.65 -17.24
C ASP A 7 -4.23 -30.12 -16.78
N ILE A 8 -3.06 -30.69 -16.43
CA ILE A 8 -2.99 -32.07 -15.92
C ILE A 8 -3.65 -32.22 -14.55
N THR A 9 -3.44 -31.25 -13.66
CA THR A 9 -3.84 -31.38 -12.25
C THR A 9 -5.30 -31.01 -12.02
N TYR A 10 -5.76 -29.94 -12.68
CA TYR A 10 -7.08 -29.35 -12.44
C TYR A 10 -7.98 -29.34 -13.69
N GLY A 11 -7.46 -29.68 -14.88
CA GLY A 11 -8.24 -29.67 -16.11
C GLY A 11 -8.84 -28.31 -16.40
N ASN A 12 -10.18 -28.23 -16.45
CA ASN A 12 -10.91 -26.98 -16.65
C ASN A 12 -11.28 -26.26 -15.34
N HIS A 13 -10.84 -26.77 -14.19
CA HIS A 13 -11.20 -26.25 -12.86
C HIS A 13 -10.18 -25.26 -12.29
N TYR A 14 -9.45 -24.52 -13.12
CA TYR A 14 -8.59 -23.43 -12.65
C TYR A 14 -8.88 -22.09 -13.33
N ARG A 15 -8.73 -21.00 -12.56
CA ARG A 15 -8.67 -19.62 -13.06
C ARG A 15 -7.39 -18.95 -12.56
N VAL A 16 -6.73 -18.20 -13.43
CA VAL A 16 -5.47 -17.51 -13.12
C VAL A 16 -5.74 -16.02 -12.89
N TYR A 17 -5.15 -15.45 -11.84
CA TYR A 17 -5.17 -14.02 -11.58
C TYR A 17 -3.75 -13.47 -11.69
N ASN A 18 -3.51 -12.61 -12.68
CA ASN A 18 -2.23 -11.93 -12.89
C ASN A 18 -2.28 -10.53 -12.29
N LEU A 19 -1.49 -10.32 -11.23
CA LEU A 19 -1.45 -9.07 -10.48
C LEU A 19 -0.42 -8.05 -11.00
N CYS A 20 0.28 -8.35 -12.09
CA CYS A 20 1.33 -7.49 -12.62
C CYS A 20 0.76 -6.38 -13.52
N SER A 21 1.01 -5.12 -13.15
CA SER A 21 0.86 -3.98 -14.06
C SER A 21 1.89 -4.05 -15.18
N GLU A 22 3.11 -4.49 -14.86
CA GLU A 22 4.29 -4.38 -15.71
C GLU A 22 4.50 -5.57 -16.67
N ARG A 23 3.74 -6.66 -16.50
CA ARG A 23 3.94 -7.90 -17.27
C ARG A 23 2.64 -8.49 -17.80
N PHE A 24 2.67 -8.81 -19.08
CA PHE A 24 1.63 -9.54 -19.80
C PHE A 24 2.23 -10.74 -20.51
N TYR A 25 1.40 -11.76 -20.73
CA TYR A 25 1.73 -12.97 -21.46
C TYR A 25 0.50 -13.45 -22.23
N ASP A 26 0.71 -14.28 -23.24
CA ASP A 26 -0.36 -14.85 -24.03
C ASP A 26 -1.28 -15.72 -23.15
N THR A 27 -2.55 -15.33 -23.05
CA THR A 27 -3.55 -15.99 -22.20
C THR A 27 -4.07 -17.29 -22.79
N THR A 28 -3.79 -17.56 -24.07
CA THR A 28 -4.22 -18.79 -24.74
C THR A 28 -3.56 -20.03 -24.12
N PHE A 29 -2.36 -19.88 -23.53
CA PHE A 29 -1.70 -20.93 -22.74
C PHE A 29 -2.50 -21.37 -21.50
N PHE A 30 -3.49 -20.59 -21.08
CA PHE A 30 -4.39 -20.88 -19.97
C PHE A 30 -5.85 -20.92 -20.44
N HIS A 31 -6.07 -21.19 -21.73
CA HIS A 31 -7.40 -21.25 -22.34
C HIS A 31 -8.24 -19.99 -22.10
N ASN A 32 -7.56 -18.83 -22.05
CA ASN A 32 -8.14 -17.52 -21.75
C ASN A 32 -8.83 -17.41 -20.36
N ARG A 33 -8.55 -18.32 -19.42
CA ARG A 33 -9.02 -18.25 -18.03
C ARG A 33 -8.09 -17.40 -17.16
N VAL A 34 -7.74 -16.20 -17.64
CA VAL A 34 -6.83 -15.27 -16.96
C VAL A 34 -7.54 -13.94 -16.73
N GLU A 35 -7.65 -13.54 -15.46
CA GLU A 35 -8.07 -12.19 -15.08
C GLU A 35 -6.86 -11.35 -14.66
N ARG A 36 -6.87 -10.07 -14.99
CA ARG A 36 -5.78 -9.14 -14.64
C ARG A 36 -6.24 -8.10 -13.63
N ILE A 37 -5.39 -7.85 -12.65
CA ILE A 37 -5.53 -6.77 -11.69
C ILE A 37 -4.19 -6.04 -11.68
N LEU A 38 -4.19 -4.76 -12.03
CA LEU A 38 -2.95 -4.04 -12.28
C LEU A 38 -2.45 -3.44 -10.97
N ILE A 39 -1.46 -4.08 -10.36
CA ILE A 39 -0.84 -3.62 -9.13
C ILE A 39 0.66 -3.46 -9.37
N ASP A 40 1.16 -2.24 -9.16
CA ASP A 40 2.60 -1.97 -9.24
C ASP A 40 3.37 -2.71 -8.14
N ASP A 41 4.62 -3.07 -8.45
CA ASP A 41 5.47 -3.78 -7.50
C ASP A 41 5.64 -2.96 -6.21
N HIS A 42 5.48 -3.60 -5.05
CA HIS A 42 5.50 -2.96 -3.72
C HIS A 42 4.38 -1.93 -3.44
N ASN A 43 3.34 -1.88 -4.27
CA ASN A 43 2.19 -0.99 -4.09
C ASN A 43 0.91 -1.79 -3.78
N VAL A 44 -0.22 -1.08 -3.74
CA VAL A 44 -1.54 -1.57 -3.32
C VAL A 44 -2.53 -1.55 -4.50
N PRO A 45 -3.52 -2.47 -4.56
CA PRO A 45 -4.61 -2.39 -5.52
C PRO A 45 -5.55 -1.21 -5.24
N ARG A 46 -6.42 -0.87 -6.19
CA ARG A 46 -7.63 -0.06 -5.91
C ARG A 46 -8.59 -0.87 -5.05
N LEU A 47 -9.27 -0.23 -4.10
CA LEU A 47 -10.28 -0.93 -3.29
C LEU A 47 -11.38 -1.56 -4.15
N ASN A 48 -11.81 -0.88 -5.21
CA ASN A 48 -12.75 -1.43 -6.20
C ASN A 48 -12.21 -2.67 -6.92
N ASP A 49 -10.90 -2.72 -7.22
CA ASP A 49 -10.30 -3.91 -7.82
C ASP A 49 -10.24 -5.07 -6.82
N MET A 50 -10.12 -4.78 -5.51
CA MET A 50 -10.19 -5.81 -4.47
C MET A 50 -11.58 -6.45 -4.40
N ILE A 51 -12.63 -5.63 -4.38
CA ILE A 51 -14.03 -6.10 -4.42
C ILE A 51 -14.28 -6.91 -5.70
N ARG A 52 -13.89 -6.37 -6.88
CA ARG A 52 -14.07 -7.07 -8.16
C ARG A 52 -13.43 -8.46 -8.16
N MET A 53 -12.20 -8.57 -7.66
CA MET A 53 -11.55 -9.88 -7.58
C MET A 53 -12.28 -10.81 -6.62
N ALA A 54 -12.68 -10.31 -5.46
CA ALA A 54 -13.38 -11.10 -4.46
C ALA A 54 -14.68 -11.69 -5.02
N ASP A 55 -15.45 -10.89 -5.79
CA ASP A 55 -16.66 -11.35 -6.46
C ASP A 55 -16.36 -12.35 -7.58
N SER A 56 -15.33 -12.09 -8.39
CA SER A 56 -14.88 -13.02 -9.43
C SER A 56 -14.47 -14.38 -8.86
N VAL A 57 -13.74 -14.38 -7.74
CA VAL A 57 -13.32 -15.61 -7.02
C VAL A 57 -14.53 -16.33 -6.44
N THR A 58 -15.47 -15.60 -5.84
CA THR A 58 -16.70 -16.19 -5.25
C THR A 58 -17.53 -16.87 -6.33
N ALA A 59 -17.84 -16.16 -7.42
CA ALA A 59 -18.58 -16.72 -8.55
C ALA A 59 -17.87 -17.95 -9.14
N TRP A 60 -16.54 -17.91 -9.26
CA TRP A 60 -15.77 -19.05 -9.75
C TRP A 60 -15.90 -20.28 -8.84
N PHE A 61 -15.87 -20.11 -7.52
CA PHE A 61 -16.04 -21.25 -6.60
C PHE A 61 -17.48 -21.78 -6.54
N GLU A 62 -18.48 -20.93 -6.79
CA GLU A 62 -19.89 -21.34 -6.87
C GLU A 62 -20.18 -22.23 -8.09
N GLU A 63 -19.41 -22.11 -9.18
CA GLU A 63 -19.58 -22.95 -10.37
C GLU A 63 -19.25 -24.44 -10.11
N SER A 64 -18.32 -24.73 -9.20
CA SER A 64 -17.91 -26.12 -8.90
C SER A 64 -16.98 -26.18 -7.68
N GLU A 65 -17.23 -27.13 -6.76
CA GLU A 65 -16.36 -27.39 -5.59
C GLU A 65 -14.93 -27.83 -5.95
N LYS A 66 -14.70 -28.29 -7.19
CA LYS A 66 -13.36 -28.64 -7.70
C LYS A 66 -12.54 -27.41 -8.14
N ASN A 67 -13.18 -26.24 -8.25
CA ASN A 67 -12.54 -25.06 -8.80
C ASN A 67 -11.46 -24.53 -7.86
N VAL A 68 -10.31 -24.19 -8.45
CA VAL A 68 -9.16 -23.58 -7.78
C VAL A 68 -8.80 -22.25 -8.44
N ILE A 69 -8.12 -21.38 -7.70
CA ILE A 69 -7.53 -20.16 -8.24
C ILE A 69 -6.01 -20.22 -8.16
N ALA A 70 -5.34 -19.67 -9.17
CA ALA A 70 -3.90 -19.49 -9.20
C ALA A 70 -3.59 -17.98 -9.28
N VAL A 71 -3.20 -17.38 -8.15
CA VAL A 71 -2.90 -15.95 -8.07
C VAL A 71 -1.39 -15.75 -8.12
N HIS A 72 -0.91 -14.91 -9.01
CA HIS A 72 0.52 -14.65 -9.13
C HIS A 72 0.84 -13.17 -9.38
N CYS A 73 2.06 -12.79 -8.99
CA CYS A 73 2.72 -11.56 -9.39
C CYS A 73 4.11 -11.89 -9.95
N LYS A 74 5.14 -11.07 -9.68
CA LYS A 74 6.54 -11.38 -9.97
C LYS A 74 7.19 -12.27 -8.90
N GLY A 75 7.04 -11.91 -7.63
CA GLY A 75 7.68 -12.60 -6.49
C GLY A 75 6.79 -13.60 -5.75
N GLY A 76 5.47 -13.53 -5.96
CA GLY A 76 4.50 -14.32 -5.19
C GLY A 76 4.52 -14.00 -3.69
N LYS A 77 4.68 -12.72 -3.35
CA LYS A 77 4.79 -12.20 -1.96
C LYS A 77 3.79 -11.08 -1.69
N GLY A 78 4.18 -9.80 -1.80
CA GLY A 78 3.35 -8.67 -1.35
C GLY A 78 1.99 -8.57 -2.07
N ARG A 79 2.00 -8.38 -3.39
CA ARG A 79 0.78 -8.28 -4.21
C ARG A 79 -0.11 -9.52 -4.09
N THR A 80 0.50 -10.70 -4.21
CA THR A 80 -0.20 -11.99 -4.10
C THR A 80 -0.81 -12.19 -2.72
N GLY A 81 -0.07 -11.93 -1.65
CA GLY A 81 -0.55 -12.05 -0.28
C GLY A 81 -1.70 -11.10 0.02
N THR A 82 -1.65 -9.88 -0.51
CA THR A 82 -2.74 -8.91 -0.41
C THR A 82 -4.03 -9.50 -0.98
N MET A 83 -3.98 -9.98 -2.23
CA MET A 83 -5.19 -10.47 -2.92
C MET A 83 -5.65 -11.86 -2.47
N ILE A 84 -4.74 -12.72 -2.02
CA ILE A 84 -5.12 -14.00 -1.39
C ILE A 84 -5.80 -13.74 -0.04
N SER A 85 -5.31 -12.79 0.76
CA SER A 85 -5.94 -12.44 2.04
C SER A 85 -7.37 -11.93 1.83
N VAL A 86 -7.60 -11.13 0.77
CA VAL A 86 -8.94 -10.71 0.34
C VAL A 86 -9.85 -11.91 0.01
N ALA A 87 -9.35 -12.89 -0.74
CA ALA A 87 -10.11 -14.09 -1.07
C ALA A 87 -10.42 -14.96 0.17
N LEU A 88 -9.46 -15.07 1.11
CA LEU A 88 -9.64 -15.78 2.37
C LEU A 88 -10.70 -15.12 3.26
N LEU A 89 -10.71 -13.79 3.31
CA LEU A 89 -11.75 -13.01 3.99
C LEU A 89 -13.12 -13.23 3.32
N ARG A 90 -13.20 -13.03 1.99
CA ARG A 90 -14.46 -13.12 1.26
C ARG A 90 -15.12 -14.50 1.35
N SER A 91 -14.31 -15.56 1.36
CA SER A 91 -14.78 -16.94 1.48
C SER A 91 -15.22 -17.33 2.90
N GLY A 92 -15.00 -16.47 3.90
CA GLY A 92 -15.31 -16.74 5.30
C GLY A 92 -14.35 -17.73 5.97
N ILE A 93 -13.25 -18.12 5.31
CA ILE A 93 -12.19 -18.95 5.92
C ILE A 93 -11.49 -18.19 7.05
N CYS A 94 -11.27 -16.89 6.83
CA CYS A 94 -10.69 -15.99 7.83
C CYS A 94 -11.71 -14.91 8.19
N GLU A 95 -11.89 -14.69 9.48
CA GLU A 95 -12.83 -13.68 10.00
C GLU A 95 -12.21 -12.28 10.13
N THR A 96 -10.87 -12.18 10.07
CA THR A 96 -10.14 -10.91 10.25
C THR A 96 -8.95 -10.82 9.31
N ALA A 97 -8.56 -9.60 8.97
CA ALA A 97 -7.40 -9.32 8.12
C ALA A 97 -6.12 -9.95 8.68
N GLU A 98 -5.93 -9.89 10.00
CA GLU A 98 -4.78 -10.50 10.70
C GLU A 98 -4.72 -12.01 10.44
N LYS A 99 -5.81 -12.74 10.68
CA LYS A 99 -5.87 -14.19 10.43
C LYS A 99 -5.61 -14.53 8.96
N ALA A 100 -6.12 -13.72 8.03
CA ALA A 100 -5.93 -13.94 6.60
C ALA A 100 -4.47 -13.73 6.17
N LEU A 101 -3.83 -12.68 6.68
CA LEU A 101 -2.43 -12.36 6.44
C LEU A 101 -1.50 -13.43 7.02
N ASP A 102 -1.79 -13.90 8.24
CA ASP A 102 -1.04 -14.96 8.91
C ASP A 102 -1.18 -16.29 8.18
N LEU A 103 -2.39 -16.69 7.80
CA LEU A 103 -2.61 -17.92 7.05
C LEU A 103 -1.89 -17.91 5.70
N PHE A 104 -1.89 -16.76 5.00
CA PHE A 104 -1.09 -16.59 3.79
C PHE A 104 0.41 -16.74 4.06
N ALA A 105 0.92 -16.07 5.10
CA ALA A 105 2.33 -16.09 5.45
C ALA A 105 2.80 -17.50 5.84
N GLU A 106 2.00 -18.24 6.61
CA GLU A 106 2.25 -19.65 6.98
C GLU A 106 2.26 -20.55 5.75
N GLY A 107 1.26 -20.43 4.87
CA GLY A 107 1.17 -21.22 3.65
C GLY A 107 2.29 -20.94 2.65
N ARG A 108 2.85 -19.71 2.67
CA ARG A 108 3.96 -19.32 1.78
C ARG A 108 5.34 -19.61 2.35
N THR A 109 5.49 -19.59 3.68
CA THR A 109 6.78 -19.78 4.34
C THR A 109 7.15 -21.26 4.37
N ASP A 110 8.18 -21.64 3.62
CA ASP A 110 8.76 -22.98 3.75
C ASP A 110 9.60 -23.06 5.03
N LEU A 111 8.96 -23.52 6.11
CA LEU A 111 9.57 -23.73 7.42
C LEU A 111 10.74 -24.72 7.40
N ARG A 112 10.89 -25.53 6.34
CA ARG A 112 11.98 -26.52 6.19
C ARG A 112 13.31 -25.87 5.80
N HIS A 113 13.30 -24.65 5.28
CA HIS A 113 14.48 -23.93 4.79
C HIS A 113 14.86 -22.69 5.63
N GLY A 114 14.36 -22.59 6.86
CA GLY A 114 14.92 -21.73 7.91
C GLY A 114 15.00 -20.24 7.58
N LYS A 115 14.08 -19.69 6.79
CA LYS A 115 14.08 -18.27 6.41
C LYS A 115 12.82 -17.55 6.89
N GLN A 116 13.05 -16.31 7.33
CA GLN A 116 12.12 -15.31 7.85
C GLN A 116 10.69 -15.41 7.31
N TYR A 117 9.72 -15.20 8.21
CA TYR A 117 8.28 -15.08 7.94
C TYR A 117 8.01 -14.31 6.62
N GLN A 118 7.37 -14.98 5.66
CA GLN A 118 7.13 -14.47 4.30
C GLN A 118 5.68 -14.02 4.11
N GLY A 119 5.26 -13.03 4.88
CA GLY A 119 3.99 -12.36 4.71
C GLY A 119 3.98 -11.32 3.58
N VAL A 120 2.97 -10.47 3.63
CA VAL A 120 2.87 -9.25 2.80
C VAL A 120 4.09 -8.34 2.99
N GLU A 121 4.52 -7.64 1.94
CA GLU A 121 5.84 -6.99 1.89
C GLU A 121 5.87 -5.56 2.43
N THR A 122 4.73 -4.85 2.43
CA THR A 122 4.67 -3.45 2.86
C THR A 122 3.51 -3.19 3.83
N PRO A 123 3.68 -2.29 4.81
CA PRO A 123 2.60 -1.86 5.70
C PRO A 123 1.36 -1.32 4.97
N SER A 124 1.54 -0.63 3.84
CA SER A 124 0.41 -0.20 3.01
C SER A 124 -0.43 -1.36 2.48
N GLN A 125 0.19 -2.46 2.07
CA GLN A 125 -0.53 -3.66 1.65
C GLN A 125 -1.32 -4.28 2.81
N THR A 126 -0.71 -4.39 3.99
CA THR A 126 -1.42 -4.82 5.22
C THR A 126 -2.60 -3.91 5.55
N ARG A 127 -2.42 -2.59 5.46
CA ARG A 127 -3.48 -1.59 5.68
C ARG A 127 -4.65 -1.78 4.71
N TYR A 128 -4.37 -2.07 3.44
CA TYR A 128 -5.43 -2.28 2.44
C TYR A 128 -6.20 -3.58 2.65
N VAL A 129 -5.56 -4.65 3.15
CA VAL A 129 -6.30 -5.84 3.61
C VAL A 129 -7.22 -5.47 4.78
N GLY A 130 -6.75 -4.64 5.73
CA GLY A 130 -7.58 -4.12 6.81
C GLY A 130 -8.74 -3.22 6.32
N TYR A 131 -8.54 -2.44 5.27
CA TYR A 131 -9.64 -1.69 4.63
C TYR A 131 -10.67 -2.62 4.01
N TYR A 132 -10.23 -3.70 3.36
CA TYR A 132 -11.14 -4.68 2.79
C TYR A 132 -11.92 -5.46 3.86
N ASP A 133 -11.29 -5.81 4.98
CA ASP A 133 -11.97 -6.37 6.17
C ASP A 133 -13.10 -5.44 6.64
N LYS A 134 -12.82 -4.13 6.80
CA LYS A 134 -13.86 -3.13 7.10
C LYS A 134 -14.94 -3.07 6.01
N ILE A 135 -14.58 -3.10 4.72
CA ILE A 135 -15.55 -3.15 3.60
C ILE A 135 -16.49 -4.33 3.76
N LEU A 136 -15.93 -5.53 3.97
CA LEU A 136 -16.70 -6.76 4.09
C LEU A 136 -17.64 -6.75 5.30
N HIS A 137 -17.15 -6.38 6.48
CA HIS A 137 -17.86 -6.59 7.73
C HIS A 137 -18.60 -5.36 8.27
N ILE A 138 -18.14 -4.14 7.97
CA ILE A 138 -18.79 -2.89 8.42
C ILE A 138 -19.69 -2.33 7.32
N TYR A 139 -19.21 -2.34 6.07
CA TYR A 139 -19.93 -1.80 4.93
C TYR A 139 -20.68 -2.86 4.12
N ASN A 140 -20.80 -4.09 4.63
CA ASN A 140 -21.52 -5.20 4.00
C ASN A 140 -21.07 -5.47 2.55
N HIS A 141 -19.75 -5.48 2.33
CA HIS A 141 -19.12 -5.69 1.03
C HIS A 141 -19.39 -4.57 0.00
N GLU A 142 -19.91 -3.42 0.44
CA GLU A 142 -20.08 -2.22 -0.37
C GLU A 142 -18.96 -1.22 -0.12
N MET A 143 -18.69 -0.37 -1.11
CA MET A 143 -17.70 0.70 -0.96
C MET A 143 -18.12 1.68 0.15
N PRO A 144 -17.17 2.13 0.99
CA PRO A 144 -17.47 3.12 2.01
C PRO A 144 -17.88 4.45 1.36
N PRO A 145 -18.66 5.29 2.06
CA PRO A 145 -18.99 6.63 1.58
C PRO A 145 -17.72 7.41 1.19
N THR A 146 -17.78 8.11 0.06
CA THR A 146 -16.65 8.95 -0.37
C THR A 146 -16.44 10.07 0.63
N LYS A 147 -15.23 10.17 1.16
CA LYS A 147 -14.82 11.29 2.02
C LYS A 147 -13.82 12.16 1.29
N VAL A 148 -14.14 13.44 1.10
CA VAL A 148 -13.23 14.44 0.55
C VAL A 148 -12.57 15.19 1.71
N VAL A 149 -11.25 15.36 1.66
CA VAL A 149 -10.47 15.99 2.74
C VAL A 149 -9.42 16.94 2.19
N THR A 150 -9.18 18.04 2.90
CA THR A 150 -8.04 18.93 2.61
C THR A 150 -6.87 18.56 3.52
N LEU A 151 -5.65 18.43 2.99
CA LEU A 151 -4.47 18.17 3.80
C LEU A 151 -3.96 19.48 4.42
N ASN A 152 -4.11 19.64 5.74
CA ASN A 152 -3.75 20.87 6.44
C ASN A 152 -2.29 20.88 6.86
N SER A 153 -1.81 19.77 7.44
CA SER A 153 -0.42 19.67 7.87
C SER A 153 0.12 18.24 7.85
N ILE A 154 1.44 18.17 7.75
CA ILE A 154 2.22 16.94 7.95
C ILE A 154 3.26 17.23 9.05
N VAL A 155 3.28 16.41 10.09
CA VAL A 155 4.31 16.48 11.14
C VAL A 155 5.17 15.23 11.06
N ILE A 156 6.49 15.40 10.96
CA ILE A 156 7.48 14.33 10.94
C ILE A 156 8.30 14.42 12.23
N THR A 157 8.27 13.38 13.06
CA THR A 157 9.04 13.30 14.32
C THR A 157 10.33 12.51 14.13
N ALA A 158 11.27 12.65 15.07
CA ALA A 158 12.60 12.03 15.03
C ALA A 158 13.40 12.42 13.76
N ILE A 159 13.28 13.68 13.34
CA ILE A 159 13.86 14.18 12.09
C ILE A 159 15.40 14.28 12.17
N ALA A 160 15.98 14.46 13.34
CA ALA A 160 17.40 14.73 13.54
C ALA A 160 18.34 13.62 13.02
N SER A 161 17.87 12.38 12.87
CA SER A 161 18.65 11.28 12.26
C SER A 161 18.47 11.13 10.75
N ILE A 162 17.58 11.91 10.13
CA ILE A 162 17.21 11.75 8.72
C ILE A 162 17.84 12.89 7.92
N GLY A 163 18.68 12.52 6.95
CA GLY A 163 19.24 13.47 6.00
C GLY A 163 20.07 14.56 6.68
N ASN A 164 19.67 15.82 6.50
CA ASN A 164 20.31 16.97 7.15
C ASN A 164 19.88 17.14 8.61
N GLY A 165 18.86 16.42 9.07
CA GLY A 165 18.35 16.48 10.44
C GLY A 165 17.33 17.59 10.69
N ASP A 166 16.93 18.34 9.66
CA ASP A 166 16.03 19.50 9.74
C ASP A 166 14.94 19.51 8.65
N GLY A 167 14.89 18.46 7.82
CA GLY A 167 13.96 18.34 6.71
C GLY A 167 14.31 19.18 5.47
N SER A 168 15.37 19.98 5.48
CA SER A 168 15.73 20.87 4.36
C SER A 168 16.13 20.11 3.08
N ASP A 169 16.58 18.86 3.22
CA ASP A 169 16.91 17.97 2.11
C ASP A 169 15.69 17.21 1.55
N LEU A 170 14.54 17.28 2.23
CA LEU A 170 13.35 16.52 1.87
C LEU A 170 12.46 17.27 0.87
N PHE A 171 11.83 16.49 0.01
CA PHE A 171 10.70 16.91 -0.81
C PHE A 171 9.71 15.73 -0.90
N PHE A 172 8.45 16.01 -1.19
CA PHE A 172 7.44 14.96 -1.27
C PHE A 172 6.50 15.15 -2.45
N THR A 173 5.91 14.05 -2.90
CA THR A 173 4.85 14.03 -3.91
C THR A 173 3.60 13.41 -3.32
N ILE A 174 2.46 13.89 -3.79
CA ILE A 174 1.14 13.31 -3.50
C ILE A 174 0.56 12.87 -4.84
N SER A 175 0.10 11.62 -4.93
CA SER A 175 -0.49 11.05 -6.14
C SER A 175 -1.68 10.15 -5.84
N ASN A 176 -2.52 9.95 -6.86
CA ASN A 176 -3.52 8.89 -6.93
C ASN A 176 -3.10 7.94 -8.07
N TYR A 177 -2.41 6.84 -7.72
CA TYR A 177 -1.77 5.96 -8.72
C TYR A 177 -0.86 6.78 -9.66
N ASP A 178 -1.13 6.75 -10.96
CA ASP A 178 -0.37 7.43 -12.01
C ASP A 178 -0.64 8.94 -12.05
N GLU A 179 -1.67 9.45 -11.37
CA GLU A 179 -2.02 10.87 -11.35
C GLU A 179 -1.23 11.62 -10.27
N LEU A 180 -0.26 12.45 -10.67
CA LEU A 180 0.45 13.35 -9.77
C LEU A 180 -0.46 14.53 -9.38
N LEU A 181 -0.84 14.60 -8.10
CA LEU A 181 -1.66 15.68 -7.55
C LEU A 181 -0.83 16.88 -7.11
N GLY A 182 0.39 16.63 -6.60
CA GLY A 182 1.29 17.71 -6.24
C GLY A 182 2.70 17.25 -5.88
N LYS A 183 3.64 18.20 -5.97
CA LYS A 183 5.04 18.05 -5.59
C LYS A 183 5.45 19.27 -4.77
N PHE A 184 6.07 19.02 -3.62
CA PHE A 184 6.33 20.02 -2.61
C PHE A 184 7.79 19.91 -2.15
N GLN A 185 8.50 21.03 -2.14
CA GLN A 185 9.85 21.10 -1.60
C GLN A 185 9.82 21.73 -0.20
N LEU A 186 10.61 21.18 0.72
CA LEU A 186 10.76 21.77 2.06
C LEU A 186 11.89 22.79 2.13
N ARG A 187 12.62 23.03 1.03
CA ARG A 187 13.64 24.07 1.01
C ARG A 187 12.98 25.45 0.90
N GLN A 188 13.42 26.40 1.73
CA GLN A 188 13.20 27.82 1.46
C GLN A 188 14.06 28.23 0.26
N ASP A 189 13.58 28.01 -0.95
CA ASP A 189 14.14 28.66 -2.13
C ASP A 189 13.03 29.47 -2.79
N ASN A 190 13.35 30.71 -3.17
CA ASN A 190 12.43 31.70 -3.75
C ASN A 190 11.94 31.32 -5.16
N GLN A 191 11.88 30.02 -5.51
CA GLN A 191 11.44 29.57 -6.82
C GLN A 191 9.95 29.19 -6.81
N LEU A 192 9.27 29.75 -7.80
CA LEU A 192 7.85 29.59 -8.11
C LEU A 192 7.56 28.16 -8.63
N ASP A 193 7.61 27.15 -7.77
CA ASP A 193 6.92 25.89 -8.05
C ASP A 193 5.41 26.07 -7.79
N THR A 194 4.57 25.41 -8.59
CA THR A 194 3.10 25.62 -8.62
C THR A 194 2.39 25.22 -7.32
N ASN A 195 3.00 24.35 -6.51
CA ASN A 195 2.51 23.96 -5.19
C ASN A 195 3.50 24.45 -4.12
N SER A 196 2.99 25.12 -3.10
CA SER A 196 3.78 25.68 -2.00
C SER A 196 3.34 25.09 -0.65
N CYS A 197 4.28 25.03 0.28
CA CYS A 197 4.06 24.71 1.68
C CYS A 197 5.07 25.50 2.52
N LYS A 198 4.77 25.68 3.81
CA LYS A 198 5.74 26.16 4.81
C LYS A 198 6.32 24.97 5.56
N ASN A 199 7.56 25.09 6.00
CA ASN A 199 8.18 24.14 6.88
C ASN A 199 8.79 24.83 8.11
N GLU A 200 8.58 24.22 9.28
CA GLU A 200 9.09 24.71 10.55
C GLU A 200 9.78 23.55 11.27
N HIS A 201 11.09 23.68 11.48
CA HIS A 201 11.88 22.74 12.26
C HIS A 201 11.90 23.15 13.73
N ASN A 202 11.38 22.29 14.60
CA ASN A 202 11.51 22.42 16.05
C ASN A 202 12.56 21.42 16.54
N ARG A 203 13.73 21.94 16.91
CA ARG A 203 14.88 21.16 17.36
C ARG A 203 14.68 20.55 18.76
N GLU A 204 13.94 21.21 19.63
CA GLU A 204 13.70 20.73 21.00
C GLU A 204 12.77 19.53 21.01
N GLU A 205 11.76 19.54 20.14
CA GLU A 205 10.81 18.43 19.97
C GLU A 205 11.25 17.39 18.90
N ASP A 206 12.42 17.58 18.28
CA ASP A 206 12.94 16.71 17.22
C ASP A 206 11.90 16.46 16.10
N LYS A 207 11.29 17.53 15.57
CA LYS A 207 10.24 17.43 14.55
C LYS A 207 10.28 18.52 13.49
N VAL A 208 9.75 18.21 12.31
CA VAL A 208 9.41 19.20 11.26
C VAL A 208 7.91 19.23 11.08
N THR A 209 7.34 20.43 11.06
CA THR A 209 5.93 20.66 10.72
C THR A 209 5.85 21.29 9.34
N ILE A 210 5.06 20.68 8.45
CA ILE A 210 4.77 21.17 7.11
C ILE A 210 3.32 21.65 7.13
N SER A 211 3.08 22.91 6.76
CA SER A 211 1.78 23.57 6.81
C SER A 211 1.55 24.41 5.53
N ASP A 212 0.39 25.07 5.43
CA ASP A 212 0.01 25.89 4.27
C ASP A 212 0.17 25.14 2.93
N ILE A 213 -0.15 23.85 2.93
CA ILE A 213 0.02 22.95 1.77
C ILE A 213 -1.05 23.31 0.74
N ARG A 214 -0.64 24.01 -0.33
CA ARG A 214 -1.54 24.35 -1.44
C ARG A 214 -1.75 23.12 -2.32
N LEU A 215 -2.84 22.40 -2.07
CA LEU A 215 -3.25 21.21 -2.80
C LEU A 215 -4.77 21.19 -2.93
N SER A 216 -5.28 20.72 -4.06
CA SER A 216 -6.71 20.43 -4.22
C SER A 216 -7.19 19.37 -3.21
N PRO A 217 -8.47 19.38 -2.82
CA PRO A 217 -9.02 18.36 -1.93
C PRO A 217 -8.74 16.93 -2.42
N LEU A 218 -8.37 16.07 -1.50
CA LEU A 218 -8.03 14.67 -1.73
C LEU A 218 -9.28 13.79 -1.61
N LYS A 219 -9.35 12.75 -2.44
CA LYS A 219 -10.40 11.73 -2.39
C LYS A 219 -9.88 10.36 -2.81
N GLY A 220 -10.43 9.30 -2.22
CA GLY A 220 -10.10 7.92 -2.54
C GLY A 220 -8.69 7.54 -2.08
N ASP A 221 -8.02 6.70 -2.86
CA ASP A 221 -6.66 6.21 -2.58
C ASP A 221 -5.63 7.33 -2.80
N VAL A 222 -4.74 7.53 -1.82
CA VAL A 222 -3.71 8.56 -1.86
C VAL A 222 -2.37 7.95 -1.48
N LYS A 223 -1.36 8.21 -2.30
CA LYS A 223 0.05 7.90 -2.02
C LYS A 223 0.79 9.19 -1.67
N ILE A 224 1.54 9.17 -0.57
CA ILE A 224 2.50 10.22 -0.26
C ILE A 224 3.89 9.61 -0.26
N MET A 225 4.81 10.20 -1.03
CA MET A 225 6.19 9.73 -1.16
C MET A 225 7.15 10.82 -0.74
N PHE A 226 8.07 10.50 0.16
CA PHE A 226 9.13 11.40 0.61
C PHE A 226 10.47 10.99 -0.02
N PHE A 227 11.18 11.99 -0.53
CA PHE A 227 12.48 11.87 -1.14
C PHE A 227 13.48 12.74 -0.38
N SER A 228 14.76 12.41 -0.48
CA SER A 228 15.85 13.18 0.10
C SER A 228 16.90 13.45 -0.97
N THR A 229 17.43 14.68 -0.97
CA THR A 229 18.63 15.05 -1.74
C THR A 229 19.92 14.63 -1.04
N ASN A 230 19.86 14.31 0.26
CA ASN A 230 20.99 13.83 1.02
C ASN A 230 21.21 12.33 0.77
N LYS A 231 22.36 12.00 0.16
CA LYS A 231 22.73 10.62 -0.23
C LYS A 231 22.85 9.64 0.94
N LYS A 232 22.90 10.11 2.18
CA LYS A 232 22.91 9.26 3.38
C LYS A 232 21.54 8.64 3.66
N VAL A 233 20.45 9.23 3.14
CA VAL A 233 19.11 8.65 3.28
C VAL A 233 18.94 7.54 2.25
N PRO A 234 18.74 6.29 2.68
CA PRO A 234 18.65 5.15 1.79
C PRO A 234 17.36 5.23 0.97
N LYS A 235 17.48 4.87 -0.30
CA LYS A 235 16.35 4.61 -1.17
C LYS A 235 16.08 3.12 -1.23
N ASN A 236 14.82 2.71 -1.09
CA ASN A 236 14.44 1.30 -1.15
C ASN A 236 13.33 1.12 -2.19
N TYR A 237 12.14 0.66 -1.80
CA TYR A 237 11.02 0.54 -2.73
C TYR A 237 10.61 1.92 -3.24
N ASP A 238 10.13 1.95 -4.49
CA ASP A 238 9.70 3.17 -5.18
C ASP A 238 10.78 4.27 -5.33
N ASP A 239 12.07 3.91 -5.24
CA ASP A 239 13.23 4.82 -5.34
C ASP A 239 13.13 6.10 -4.46
N CYS A 240 12.48 5.97 -3.31
CA CYS A 240 12.25 7.06 -2.37
C CYS A 240 12.76 6.71 -0.96
N ALA A 241 12.81 7.71 -0.08
CA ALA A 241 13.23 7.50 1.31
C ALA A 241 12.19 6.65 2.04
N PHE A 242 10.93 7.09 1.98
CA PHE A 242 9.77 6.37 2.50
C PHE A 242 8.50 6.84 1.81
N TYR A 243 7.47 6.02 1.86
CA TYR A 243 6.14 6.36 1.35
C TYR A 243 5.07 5.62 2.13
N PHE A 244 3.82 5.93 1.83
CA PHE A 244 2.69 5.18 2.34
C PHE A 244 1.45 5.46 1.50
N TRP A 245 0.51 4.53 1.56
CA TRP A 245 -0.82 4.66 1.00
C TRP A 245 -1.88 4.72 2.09
N PHE A 246 -2.91 5.53 1.88
CA PHE A 246 -4.14 5.52 2.65
C PHE A 246 -5.33 5.75 1.72
N ASN A 247 -6.55 5.60 2.23
CA ASN A 247 -7.76 5.95 1.51
C ASN A 247 -8.56 6.94 2.36
N THR A 248 -9.01 8.04 1.75
CA THR A 248 -9.63 9.15 2.49
C THR A 248 -10.92 8.74 3.20
N SER A 249 -11.66 7.74 2.71
CA SER A 249 -12.89 7.24 3.33
C SER A 249 -12.67 6.57 4.69
N PHE A 250 -11.44 6.19 5.02
CA PHE A 250 -11.10 5.56 6.31
C PHE A 250 -10.41 6.52 7.29
N ILE A 251 -10.34 7.82 6.96
CA ILE A 251 -9.79 8.83 7.87
C ILE A 251 -10.79 9.10 8.99
N GLU A 252 -10.39 8.79 10.22
CA GLU A 252 -11.14 9.04 11.46
C GLU A 252 -10.53 10.24 12.19
N ASN A 253 -11.34 11.03 12.93
CA ASN A 253 -10.87 12.17 13.74
C ASN A 253 -9.97 13.18 12.99
N ASN A 254 -10.18 13.32 11.68
CA ASN A 254 -9.44 14.25 10.81
C ASN A 254 -7.92 14.16 10.92
N SER A 255 -7.41 12.97 11.24
CA SER A 255 -5.98 12.73 11.36
C SER A 255 -5.59 11.31 10.97
N LEU A 256 -4.32 11.14 10.61
CA LEU A 256 -3.71 9.83 10.38
C LEU A 256 -2.29 9.85 10.94
N LEU A 257 -2.06 9.13 12.02
CA LEU A 257 -0.73 8.90 12.58
C LEU A 257 -0.21 7.56 12.07
N LEU A 258 0.97 7.58 11.45
CA LEU A 258 1.68 6.38 11.03
C LEU A 258 3.02 6.32 11.76
N LYS A 259 3.23 5.28 12.56
CA LYS A 259 4.52 4.99 13.20
C LYS A 259 5.50 4.40 12.19
N ARG A 260 6.77 4.31 12.57
CA ARG A 260 7.85 3.73 11.75
C ARG A 260 7.48 2.41 11.08
N GLU A 261 6.86 1.50 11.83
CA GLU A 261 6.47 0.16 11.38
C GLU A 261 5.29 0.18 10.40
N GLU A 262 4.56 1.30 10.32
CA GLU A 262 3.41 1.49 9.46
C GLU A 262 3.75 2.25 8.16
N LEU A 263 5.02 2.58 7.97
CA LEU A 263 5.54 3.32 6.81
C LEU A 263 6.33 2.39 5.87
N ASP A 264 6.12 2.55 4.57
CA ASP A 264 6.80 1.75 3.56
C ASP A 264 8.25 2.23 3.39
N ASN A 265 9.19 1.29 3.51
CA ASN A 265 10.65 1.44 3.71
C ASN A 265 11.11 1.49 5.20
N PRO A 266 10.61 2.40 6.07
CA PRO A 266 11.02 2.45 7.49
C PRO A 266 10.67 1.21 8.32
N HIS A 267 9.64 0.45 7.92
CA HIS A 267 9.30 -0.83 8.57
C HIS A 267 10.44 -1.86 8.54
N LYS A 268 11.45 -1.69 7.68
CA LYS A 268 12.57 -2.63 7.58
C LYS A 268 13.64 -2.32 8.63
N ALA A 269 13.94 -3.31 9.48
CA ALA A 269 14.96 -3.22 10.53
C ALA A 269 16.32 -2.67 10.07
N LYS A 270 16.74 -2.99 8.84
CA LYS A 270 17.99 -2.46 8.24
C LYS A 270 18.05 -0.93 8.16
N THR A 271 16.92 -0.24 8.26
CA THR A 271 16.81 1.23 8.16
C THR A 271 16.71 1.93 9.51
N TRP A 272 16.61 1.18 10.62
CA TRP A 272 16.31 1.72 11.95
C TRP A 272 17.42 2.57 12.58
N HIS A 273 18.64 2.49 12.03
CA HIS A 273 19.73 3.41 12.39
C HIS A 273 19.49 4.84 11.86
N ILE A 274 18.57 5.01 10.91
CA ILE A 274 18.14 6.31 10.34
C ILE A 274 16.73 6.65 10.83
N PHE A 275 15.77 5.74 10.67
CA PHE A 275 14.40 5.89 11.16
C PHE A 275 14.31 5.32 12.58
N ARG A 276 14.47 6.17 13.59
CA ARG A 276 14.46 5.78 15.01
C ARG A 276 13.08 5.31 15.45
N GLU A 277 13.00 4.68 16.61
CA GLU A 277 11.75 4.13 17.16
C GLU A 277 10.61 5.15 17.29
N THR A 278 10.95 6.40 17.60
CA THR A 278 9.99 7.51 17.71
C THR A 278 9.69 8.21 16.37
N PHE A 279 10.21 7.69 15.24
CA PHE A 279 9.90 8.20 13.91
C PHE A 279 8.42 7.94 13.58
N SER A 280 7.71 9.01 13.23
CA SER A 280 6.31 8.94 12.84
C SER A 280 5.96 10.08 11.89
N VAL A 281 4.88 9.87 11.15
CA VAL A 281 4.28 10.87 10.27
C VAL A 281 2.82 11.05 10.69
N LEU A 282 2.47 12.26 11.11
CA LEU A 282 1.09 12.65 11.42
C LEU A 282 0.56 13.55 10.31
N LEU A 283 -0.53 13.12 9.67
CA LEU A 283 -1.32 13.96 8.79
C LEU A 283 -2.49 14.55 9.57
N THR A 284 -2.77 15.83 9.37
CA THR A 284 -4.02 16.45 9.83
C THR A 284 -4.81 16.98 8.64
N PHE A 285 -6.12 16.81 8.71
CA PHE A 285 -7.02 17.10 7.62
C PHE A 285 -8.06 18.15 8.03
N GLY A 286 -8.42 19.02 7.08
CA GLY A 286 -9.63 19.83 7.15
C GLY A 286 -10.81 19.05 6.58
N ASN A 287 -12.00 19.27 7.14
CA ASN A 287 -13.23 18.92 6.44
C ASN A 287 -13.44 19.94 5.32
N GLU A 288 -13.92 19.51 4.16
CA GLU A 288 -14.54 20.44 3.22
C GLU A 288 -15.89 20.87 3.82
N ALA A 289 -16.22 22.16 3.65
CA ALA A 289 -17.49 22.76 4.06
C ALA A 289 -18.59 22.44 3.04
#